data_AF-A0A6S8WP45-F1
#
_entry.id   AF-A0A6S8WP45-F1
#
_cell.length_a   1.000
_cell.length_b   1.000
_cell.length_c   1.000
_cell.angle_alpha   90.00
_cell.angle_beta   90.00
_cell.angle_gamma   90.00
#
_symmetry.space_group_name_H-M   'P 1'
#
loop_
_entity.id
_entity.type
_entity.pdbx_description
1 polymer ?
#
loop_
_entity_poly.entity_id
_entity_poly.type
_entity_poly.pdbx_seq_one_letter_code
_entity_poly.pdbx_strand_id
1 'polypeptide(L)'
;MCFLLIPCMQLKLSETYEPLVPWFRECELRHGRTAMIAVMGFIATDFIRIPGEAYSFEAIPKTIDAHDALLQGPMYQLLLWIGLFDLIITAPACKALGDGEREPGDFGLYTFKPKDDAAYKVKQEAELLNGRLAMIAVGGIATQSITNGHGFPYI
;
A
#
# COMPACT_ATOMS: atom_id res chain seq x y z
N MET A 1 9.26 16.52 21.92
CA MET A 1 9.23 16.62 20.44
C MET A 1 7.88 16.11 19.93
N CYS A 2 6.84 16.85 20.28
CA CYS A 2 5.43 16.49 20.17
C CYS A 2 4.79 17.14 18.93
N PHE A 3 5.36 16.95 17.73
CA PHE A 3 4.89 17.65 16.52
C PHE A 3 4.67 16.78 15.27
N LEU A 4 4.80 15.45 15.37
CA LEU A 4 4.49 14.50 14.28
C LEU A 4 3.15 13.74 14.47
N LEU A 5 2.38 14.09 15.51
CA LEU A 5 1.12 13.44 15.90
C LEU A 5 -0.13 14.09 15.26
N ILE A 6 -0.20 14.18 13.94
CA ILE A 6 -1.33 14.85 13.25
C ILE A 6 -2.64 14.01 13.18
N PRO A 7 -2.74 12.77 13.70
CA PRO A 7 -4.08 12.19 13.96
C PRO A 7 -4.33 11.65 15.39
N CYS A 8 -3.46 11.86 16.39
CA CYS A 8 -3.66 11.22 17.71
C CYS A 8 -4.68 11.93 18.65
N MET A 9 -5.15 13.12 18.28
CA MET A 9 -5.76 14.04 19.27
C MET A 9 -7.17 13.65 19.76
N GLN A 10 -7.91 12.77 19.08
CA GLN A 10 -9.30 12.45 19.45
C GLN A 10 -9.45 11.17 20.29
N LEU A 11 -8.62 10.14 20.05
CA LEU A 11 -8.74 8.82 20.70
C LEU A 11 -7.50 8.37 21.50
N LYS A 12 -6.40 9.15 21.48
CA LYS A 12 -5.18 8.92 22.29
C LYS A 12 -4.68 7.47 22.26
N LEU A 13 -4.69 6.84 21.08
CA LEU A 13 -4.30 5.43 20.90
C LEU A 13 -2.85 5.16 21.32
N SER A 14 -1.98 6.17 21.27
CA SER A 14 -0.62 6.05 21.77
C SER A 14 -0.52 5.94 23.29
N GLU A 15 -1.50 6.48 24.03
CA GLU A 15 -1.55 6.44 25.50
C GLU A 15 -2.30 5.20 26.00
N THR A 16 -3.38 4.80 25.31
CA THR A 16 -4.21 3.64 25.72
C THR A 16 -3.61 2.31 25.31
N TYR A 17 -2.84 2.28 24.22
CA TYR A 17 -2.23 1.08 23.66
C TYR A 17 -0.73 1.30 23.34
N GLU A 18 0.02 1.80 24.33
CA GLU A 18 1.47 2.05 24.24
C GLU A 18 2.29 0.88 23.64
N PRO A 19 2.11 -0.40 24.05
CA PRO A 19 2.91 -1.50 23.49
C PRO A 19 2.61 -1.80 22.01
N LEU A 20 1.50 -1.29 21.47
CA LEU A 20 1.06 -1.53 20.10
C LEU A 20 1.46 -0.40 19.14
N VAL A 21 2.07 0.68 19.63
CA VAL A 21 2.58 1.78 18.79
C VAL A 21 3.52 1.31 17.67
N PRO A 22 4.52 0.43 17.89
CA PRO A 22 5.36 -0.08 16.80
C PRO A 22 4.58 -0.89 15.77
N TRP A 23 3.56 -1.63 16.21
CA TRP A 23 2.67 -2.38 15.32
C TRP A 23 1.84 -1.46 14.43
N PHE A 24 1.24 -0.40 15.00
CA PHE A 24 0.51 0.60 14.22
C PHE A 24 1.38 1.26 13.16
N ARG A 25 2.66 1.48 13.47
CA ARG A 25 3.62 2.05 12.52
C ARG A 25 3.93 1.12 11.35
N GLU A 26 4.14 -0.17 11.61
CA GLU A 26 4.32 -1.17 10.56
C GLU A 26 3.07 -1.30 9.69
N CYS A 27 1.87 -1.31 10.30
CA CYS A 27 0.61 -1.33 9.57
C CYS A 27 0.44 -0.11 8.66
N GLU A 28 0.77 1.09 9.14
CA GLU A 28 0.69 2.32 8.35
C GLU A 28 1.58 2.24 7.11
N LEU A 29 2.84 1.80 7.25
CA LEU A 29 3.78 1.69 6.14
C LEU A 29 3.35 0.63 5.13
N ARG A 30 2.84 -0.52 5.59
CA ARG A 30 2.32 -1.56 4.71
C ARG A 30 1.12 -1.08 3.88
N HIS A 31 0.15 -0.42 4.51
CA HIS A 31 -1.00 0.13 3.79
C HIS A 31 -0.60 1.25 2.83
N GLY A 32 0.32 2.13 3.24
CA GLY A 32 0.86 3.18 2.39
C GLY A 32 1.53 2.64 1.12
N ARG A 33 2.40 1.62 1.26
CA ARG A 33 3.08 0.98 0.11
C ARG A 33 2.11 0.30 -0.84
N THR A 34 1.16 -0.48 -0.32
CA THR A 34 0.12 -1.11 -1.14
C THR A 34 -0.74 -0.07 -1.86
N ALA A 35 -1.12 1.02 -1.18
CA ALA A 35 -1.91 2.09 -1.78
C ALA A 35 -1.15 2.81 -2.90
N MET A 36 0.15 3.10 -2.73
CA MET A 36 0.96 3.76 -3.77
C MET A 36 1.03 2.93 -5.06
N ILE A 37 1.24 1.61 -4.94
CA ILE A 37 1.26 0.70 -6.10
C ILE A 37 -0.15 0.58 -6.71
N ALA A 38 -1.20 0.54 -5.87
CA ALA A 38 -2.57 0.46 -6.34
C ALA A 38 -2.97 1.70 -7.16
N VAL A 39 -2.68 2.93 -6.71
CA VAL A 39 -2.99 4.16 -7.48
C VAL A 39 -2.33 4.11 -8.86
N MET A 40 -1.05 3.76 -8.92
CA MET A 40 -0.34 3.64 -10.20
C MET A 40 -0.96 2.54 -11.07
N GLY A 41 -1.32 1.39 -10.49
CA GLY A 41 -1.94 0.28 -11.19
C GLY A 41 -3.30 0.62 -11.80
N PHE A 42 -4.17 1.31 -11.04
CA PHE A 42 -5.48 1.76 -11.53
C PHE A 42 -5.33 2.71 -12.72
N ILE A 43 -4.45 3.70 -12.64
CA ILE A 43 -4.25 4.68 -13.72
C ILE A 43 -3.55 4.04 -14.93
N ALA A 44 -2.51 3.23 -14.71
CA ALA A 44 -1.73 2.64 -15.81
C ALA A 44 -2.56 1.66 -16.65
N THR A 45 -3.46 0.92 -16.01
CA THR A 45 -4.32 -0.07 -16.70
C THR A 45 -5.41 0.55 -17.58
N ASP A 46 -5.68 1.85 -17.44
CA ASP A 46 -6.55 2.57 -18.39
C ASP A 46 -5.80 2.90 -19.72
N PHE A 47 -4.47 2.98 -19.71
CA PHE A 47 -3.67 3.36 -20.90
C PHE A 47 -2.92 2.19 -21.54
N ILE A 48 -2.38 1.27 -20.74
CA ILE A 48 -1.50 0.19 -21.22
C ILE A 48 -1.99 -1.14 -20.64
N ARG A 49 -2.20 -2.11 -21.52
CA ARG A 49 -2.55 -3.49 -21.17
C ARG A 49 -1.44 -4.45 -21.62
N ILE A 50 -1.21 -5.46 -20.80
CA ILE A 50 -0.25 -6.53 -21.13
C ILE A 50 -0.84 -7.33 -22.30
N PRO A 51 -0.04 -7.65 -23.34
CA PRO A 51 -0.54 -8.40 -24.49
C PRO A 51 -1.05 -9.78 -24.07
N GLY A 52 -2.36 -10.00 -24.20
CA GLY A 52 -3.06 -11.25 -23.94
C GLY A 52 -4.56 -11.08 -24.14
N GLU A 53 -5.23 -12.05 -24.75
CA GLU A 53 -6.66 -11.95 -25.11
C GLU A 53 -7.54 -11.72 -23.87
N ALA A 54 -7.19 -12.34 -22.74
CA ALA A 54 -7.87 -12.19 -21.45
C ALA A 54 -7.69 -10.81 -20.78
N TYR A 55 -6.72 -10.00 -21.23
CA TYR A 55 -6.41 -8.68 -20.67
C TYR A 55 -6.69 -7.54 -21.65
N SER A 56 -7.28 -7.85 -22.81
CA SER A 56 -7.61 -6.90 -23.85
C SER A 56 -8.72 -5.93 -23.41
N PHE A 57 -8.75 -4.74 -24.01
CA PHE A 57 -9.79 -3.73 -23.77
C PHE A 57 -11.20 -4.23 -24.15
N GLU A 58 -11.28 -5.25 -25.01
CA GLU A 58 -12.54 -5.87 -25.43
C GLU A 58 -13.07 -6.85 -24.38
N ALA A 59 -12.18 -7.59 -23.71
CA ALA A 59 -12.54 -8.50 -22.64
C ALA A 59 -12.89 -7.77 -21.32
N ILE A 60 -12.25 -6.63 -21.05
CA ILE A 60 -12.43 -5.87 -19.81
C ILE A 60 -12.55 -4.37 -20.14
N PRO A 61 -13.78 -3.86 -20.36
CA PRO A 61 -13.99 -2.45 -20.72
C PRO A 61 -13.77 -1.48 -19.55
N LYS A 62 -13.88 -1.96 -18.30
CA LYS A 62 -13.68 -1.15 -17.09
C LYS A 62 -12.63 -1.79 -16.18
N THR A 63 -11.71 -0.98 -15.68
CA THR A 63 -10.65 -1.40 -14.76
C THR A 63 -11.16 -2.00 -13.46
N ILE A 64 -12.34 -1.59 -12.99
CA ILE A 64 -12.94 -2.11 -11.75
C ILE A 64 -13.47 -3.54 -11.87
N ASP A 65 -14.01 -3.90 -13.03
CA ASP A 65 -14.57 -5.25 -13.27
C ASP A 65 -13.47 -6.29 -13.50
N ALA A 66 -12.20 -5.84 -13.62
CA ALA A 66 -11.05 -6.71 -13.82
C ALA A 66 -10.85 -7.72 -12.69
N HIS A 67 -11.24 -7.37 -11.46
CA HIS A 67 -11.10 -8.27 -10.31
C HIS A 67 -11.96 -9.53 -10.46
N ASP A 68 -13.23 -9.38 -10.82
CA ASP A 68 -14.17 -10.49 -10.92
C ASP A 68 -13.98 -11.29 -12.21
N ALA A 69 -13.64 -10.60 -13.31
CA ALA A 69 -13.37 -11.24 -14.61
C ALA A 69 -12.11 -12.13 -14.59
N LEU A 70 -11.11 -11.79 -13.77
CA LEU A 70 -9.81 -12.48 -13.72
C LEU A 70 -9.62 -13.35 -12.48
N LEU A 71 -10.71 -13.60 -11.73
CA LEU A 71 -10.66 -14.32 -10.46
C LEU A 71 -10.10 -15.75 -10.61
N GLN A 72 -10.54 -16.48 -11.64
CA GLN A 72 -10.26 -17.92 -11.81
C GLN A 72 -8.85 -18.28 -12.30
N GLY A 73 -7.94 -17.31 -12.46
CA GLY A 73 -6.58 -17.60 -12.94
C GLY A 73 -5.50 -16.73 -12.31
N PRO A 74 -5.21 -15.55 -12.87
CA PRO A 74 -4.10 -14.71 -12.43
C PRO A 74 -4.27 -14.17 -11.01
N MET A 75 -5.51 -13.98 -10.54
CA MET A 75 -5.76 -13.47 -9.18
C MET A 75 -5.37 -14.50 -8.11
N TYR A 76 -5.70 -15.79 -8.30
CA TYR A 76 -5.26 -16.85 -7.39
C TYR A 76 -3.74 -17.02 -7.38
N GLN A 77 -3.09 -16.87 -8.54
CA GLN A 77 -1.63 -16.91 -8.62
C GLN A 77 -1.00 -15.74 -7.85
N LEU A 78 -1.52 -14.52 -8.00
CA LEU A 78 -1.07 -13.36 -7.23
C LEU A 78 -1.30 -13.55 -5.73
N LEU A 79 -2.47 -14.03 -5.32
CA LEU A 79 -2.78 -14.31 -3.92
C LEU A 79 -1.83 -15.35 -3.32
N LEU A 80 -1.47 -16.40 -4.07
CA LEU A 80 -0.53 -17.41 -3.62
C LEU A 80 0.85 -16.80 -3.36
N TRP A 81 1.39 -16.01 -4.29
CA TRP A 81 2.71 -15.40 -4.12
C TRP A 81 2.74 -14.34 -3.01
N ILE A 82 1.70 -13.50 -2.93
CA ILE A 82 1.57 -12.50 -1.87
C ILE A 82 1.42 -13.18 -0.51
N GLY A 83 0.55 -14.20 -0.41
CA GLY A 83 0.35 -14.98 0.81
C GLY A 83 1.60 -15.73 1.24
N LEU A 84 2.36 -16.29 0.30
CA LEU A 84 3.63 -16.94 0.57
C LEU A 84 4.68 -15.95 1.10
N PHE A 85 4.80 -14.78 0.47
CA PHE A 85 5.70 -13.72 0.93
C PHE A 85 5.33 -13.25 2.34
N ASP A 86 4.05 -13.12 2.63
CA ASP A 86 3.58 -12.70 3.95
C ASP A 86 3.85 -13.72 5.05
N LEU A 87 3.67 -15.02 4.74
CA LEU A 87 3.95 -16.08 5.70
C LEU A 87 5.44 -16.28 5.94
N ILE A 88 6.28 -16.13 4.92
CA ILE A 88 7.72 -16.42 5.01
C ILE A 88 8.51 -15.21 5.50
N ILE A 89 8.14 -13.99 5.12
CA ILE A 89 8.95 -12.78 5.38
C ILE A 89 8.25 -11.85 6.37
N THR A 90 6.97 -11.54 6.15
CA THR A 90 6.26 -10.58 7.00
C THR A 90 5.95 -11.15 8.38
N ALA A 91 5.55 -12.43 8.50
CA ALA A 91 5.25 -13.06 9.79
C ALA A 91 6.45 -13.12 10.76
N PRO A 92 7.65 -13.57 10.35
CA PRO A 92 8.82 -13.51 11.23
C PRO A 92 9.32 -12.07 11.45
N ALA A 93 9.17 -11.16 10.48
CA ALA A 93 9.50 -9.75 10.66
C ALA A 93 8.61 -9.04 11.69
N CYS A 94 7.32 -9.39 11.71
CA CYS A 94 6.34 -8.95 12.72
C CYS A 94 6.66 -9.51 14.11
N LYS A 95 7.14 -10.76 14.19
CA LYS A 95 7.60 -11.34 15.45
C LYS A 95 8.86 -10.65 15.98
N ALA A 96 9.85 -10.43 15.10
CA ALA A 96 11.09 -9.72 15.43
C ALA A 96 10.86 -8.25 15.83
N LEU A 97 9.79 -7.62 15.31
CA LEU A 97 9.34 -6.31 15.77
C LEU A 97 8.80 -6.36 17.22
N GLY A 98 8.03 -7.39 17.55
CA GLY A 98 7.54 -7.63 18.92
C GLY A 98 8.65 -7.91 19.92
N ASP A 99 9.74 -8.54 19.46
CA ASP A 99 10.93 -8.83 20.26
C ASP A 99 11.93 -7.63 20.33
N GLY A 100 11.66 -6.53 19.60
CA GLY A 100 12.45 -5.28 19.66
C GLY A 100 13.77 -5.30 18.88
N GLU A 101 14.08 -6.37 18.16
CA GLU A 101 15.27 -6.49 17.30
C GLU A 101 15.12 -5.69 15.99
N ARG A 102 13.85 -5.38 15.67
CA ARG A 102 13.28 -4.72 14.50
C ARG A 102 12.95 -3.23 14.58
N GLU A 103 13.55 -2.33 13.77
CA GLU A 103 12.86 -1.05 13.47
C GLU A 103 11.63 -1.28 12.56
N PRO A 104 10.48 -0.65 12.85
CA PRO A 104 9.25 -0.86 12.08
C PRO A 104 9.41 -0.38 10.62
N GLY A 105 9.07 -1.26 9.68
CA GLY A 105 9.01 -1.00 8.25
C GLY A 105 10.30 -1.28 7.46
N ASP A 106 11.36 -1.77 8.10
CA ASP A 106 12.70 -1.85 7.49
C ASP A 106 12.87 -2.90 6.32
N PHE A 107 12.57 -4.19 6.35
CA PHE A 107 12.78 -5.19 5.28
C PHE A 107 14.16 -5.27 4.57
N GLY A 108 15.15 -4.43 4.90
CA GLY A 108 16.51 -4.52 4.34
C GLY A 108 16.65 -4.20 2.84
N LEU A 109 15.62 -3.62 2.20
CA LEU A 109 15.60 -3.32 0.75
C LEU A 109 16.32 -1.99 0.44
N TYR A 110 17.62 -1.93 0.72
CA TYR A 110 18.43 -0.72 0.62
C TYR A 110 19.20 -0.60 -0.68
N THR A 111 18.53 -0.42 -1.82
CA THR A 111 19.24 -0.18 -3.09
C THR A 111 19.77 1.26 -3.21
N PHE A 112 19.06 2.24 -2.62
CA PHE A 112 19.40 3.67 -2.74
C PHE A 112 19.31 4.43 -1.41
N LYS A 113 19.81 3.85 -0.31
CA LYS A 113 19.80 4.49 1.01
C LYS A 113 20.86 5.61 1.08
N PRO A 114 20.50 6.88 1.38
CA PRO A 114 21.48 7.91 1.69
C PRO A 114 22.20 7.56 3.01
N LYS A 115 23.51 7.78 3.08
CA LYS A 115 24.34 7.46 4.25
C LYS A 115 24.18 8.44 5.42
N ASP A 116 23.50 9.56 5.19
CA ASP A 116 23.27 10.60 6.19
C ASP A 116 21.91 10.39 6.90
N ASP A 117 21.92 10.43 8.23
CA ASP A 117 20.77 10.15 9.08
C ASP A 117 19.68 11.24 8.97
N ALA A 118 20.08 12.50 8.75
CA ALA A 118 19.14 13.60 8.56
C ALA A 118 18.42 13.46 7.21
N ALA A 119 19.17 13.19 6.14
CA ALA A 119 18.59 12.89 4.83
C ALA A 119 17.68 11.64 4.84
N TYR A 120 18.00 10.64 5.67
CA TYR A 120 17.17 9.44 5.80
C TYR A 120 15.80 9.74 6.41
N LYS A 121 15.74 10.55 7.48
CA LYS A 121 14.47 10.95 8.09
C LYS A 121 13.57 11.73 7.14
N VAL A 122 14.14 12.62 6.33
CA VAL A 122 13.38 13.36 5.31
C VAL A 122 12.77 12.40 4.27
N LYS A 123 13.49 11.33 3.88
CA LYS A 123 12.96 10.31 2.97
C LYS A 123 11.86 9.47 3.60
N GLN A 124 11.98 9.13 4.88
CA GLN A 124 10.92 8.45 5.63
C GLN A 124 9.65 9.31 5.73
N GLU A 125 9.80 10.61 5.99
CA GLU A 125 8.68 11.55 6.02
C GLU A 125 8.01 11.67 4.64
N ALA A 126 8.80 11.73 3.56
CA ALA A 126 8.27 11.75 2.20
C ALA A 126 7.47 10.47 1.86
N GLU A 127 7.96 9.30 2.28
CA GLU A 127 7.24 8.02 2.09
C GLU A 127 5.87 8.03 2.81
N LEU A 128 5.83 8.54 4.05
CA LEU A 128 4.58 8.60 4.82
C LEU A 128 3.58 9.57 4.23
N LEU A 129 4.02 10.75 3.81
CA LEU A 129 3.13 11.75 3.24
C LEU A 129 2.53 11.26 1.91
N ASN A 130 3.35 10.63 1.06
CA ASN A 130 2.88 10.03 -0.18
C ASN A 130 1.98 8.81 0.07
N GLY A 131 2.31 7.97 1.05
CA GLY A 131 1.48 6.81 1.44
C GLY A 131 0.11 7.24 1.97
N ARG A 132 0.05 8.25 2.84
CA ARG A 132 -1.21 8.80 3.37
C ARG A 132 -2.09 9.40 2.28
N LEU A 133 -1.48 10.16 1.35
CA LEU A 133 -2.18 10.68 0.19
C LEU A 133 -2.74 9.54 -0.67
N ALA A 134 -1.93 8.51 -0.95
CA ALA A 134 -2.32 7.38 -1.78
C ALA A 134 -3.48 6.58 -1.17
N MET A 135 -3.50 6.37 0.15
CA MET A 135 -4.59 5.66 0.83
C MET A 135 -5.94 6.34 0.61
N ILE A 136 -5.99 7.67 0.63
CA ILE A 136 -7.22 8.44 0.37
C ILE A 136 -7.54 8.43 -1.13
N ALA A 137 -6.51 8.53 -1.99
CA ALA A 137 -6.68 8.54 -3.45
C ALA A 137 -7.29 7.24 -4.00
N VAL A 138 -6.83 6.06 -3.57
CA VAL A 138 -7.42 4.78 -4.01
C VAL A 138 -8.89 4.69 -3.63
N GLY A 139 -9.27 5.13 -2.42
CA GLY A 139 -10.66 5.16 -1.99
C GLY A 139 -11.53 6.04 -2.90
N GLY A 140 -11.04 7.23 -3.25
CA GLY A 140 -11.71 8.14 -4.18
C GLY A 140 -11.87 7.55 -5.58
N ILE A 141 -10.79 7.02 -6.16
CA ILE A 141 -10.80 6.40 -7.50
C ILE A 141 -11.77 5.22 -7.56
N ALA A 142 -11.71 4.33 -6.56
CA ALA A 142 -12.59 3.16 -6.50
C ALA A 142 -14.07 3.57 -6.43
N THR A 143 -14.44 4.50 -5.53
CA THR A 143 -15.85 4.94 -5.44
C THR A 143 -16.32 5.68 -6.70
N GLN A 144 -15.51 6.57 -7.25
CA GLN A 144 -15.85 7.33 -8.46
C GLN A 144 -16.01 6.43 -9.69
N SER A 145 -15.16 5.42 -9.84
CA SER A 145 -15.25 4.47 -10.95
C SER A 145 -16.55 3.66 -10.94
N ILE A 146 -17.11 3.35 -9.76
CA ILE A 146 -18.42 2.68 -9.63
C ILE A 146 -19.56 3.65 -9.95
N THR A 147 -19.51 4.87 -9.42
CA THR A 147 -20.62 5.84 -9.55
C THR A 147 -20.72 6.43 -10.95
N ASN A 148 -19.59 6.85 -11.54
CA ASN A 148 -19.58 7.56 -12.82
C ASN A 148 -19.40 6.59 -13.99
N GLY A 149 -18.76 5.44 -13.78
CA GLY A 149 -18.56 4.42 -14.83
C GLY A 149 -17.64 4.84 -15.97
N HIS A 150 -16.93 5.96 -15.84
CA HIS A 150 -15.95 6.48 -16.78
C HIS A 150 -14.52 6.08 -16.37
N GLY A 151 -13.61 5.94 -17.34
CA GLY A 151 -12.17 5.79 -17.08
C GLY A 151 -11.52 7.11 -16.66
N PHE A 152 -10.21 7.14 -16.46
CA PHE A 152 -9.47 8.38 -16.10
C PHE A 152 -9.87 9.57 -17.00
N PRO A 153 -10.32 10.74 -16.48
CA PRO A 153 -10.20 11.29 -15.12
C PRO A 153 -11.34 10.95 -14.12
N TYR A 154 -12.12 9.89 -14.33
CA TYR A 154 -13.22 9.42 -13.44
C TYR A 154 -14.32 10.45 -13.14
N ILE A 155 -14.49 11.44 -14.04
CA ILE A 155 -15.57 12.45 -14.02
C ILE A 155 -16.72 11.97 -14.89
#